data_AF-A0A6G0VHV8-F1
#
_entry.id   AF-A0A6G0VHV8-F1
#
_cell.length_a   1.000
_cell.length_b   1.000
_cell.length_c   1.000
_cell.angle_alpha   90.00
_cell.angle_beta   90.00
_cell.angle_gamma   90.00
#
_symmetry.space_group_name_H-M   'P 1'
#
loop_
_entity.id
_entity.type
_entity.pdbx_description
1 polymer ?
#
loop_
_entity_poly.entity_id
_entity_poly.type
_entity_poly.pdbx_seq_one_letter_code
_entity_poly.pdbx_strand_id
1 'polypeptide(L)'
;FLLQYKSWSARLFDIQAFDQIEPIKPSIIFSNAHFVSDAPRPILPNVIQVGGIHLSPPKKIPDDILEFIENSPHGVIFFTLGSIVAVSSIPENIRNDILKVLSQVPQRVLLKYEDEMIDKP
;
A
#
# COMPACT_ATOMS: atom_id res chain seq x y z
N PHE A 1 33.49 23.60 -27.04
CA PHE A 1 33.51 22.13 -26.93
C PHE A 1 34.04 21.63 -25.58
N LEU A 2 35.32 21.84 -25.22
CA LEU A 2 35.91 21.32 -23.96
C LEU A 2 35.24 21.83 -22.67
N LEU A 3 34.87 23.11 -22.60
CA LEU A 3 34.17 23.68 -21.43
C LEU A 3 32.76 23.10 -21.26
N GLN A 4 32.09 22.80 -22.37
CA GLN A 4 30.75 22.21 -22.38
C GLN A 4 30.78 20.72 -22.04
N TYR A 5 31.83 20.01 -22.47
CA TYR A 5 32.07 18.62 -22.07
C TYR A 5 32.38 18.53 -20.57
N LYS A 6 33.25 19.40 -20.04
CA LYS A 6 33.55 19.46 -18.61
C LYS A 6 32.33 19.79 -17.74
N SER A 7 31.45 20.70 -18.18
CA SER A 7 30.22 21.03 -17.44
C SER A 7 29.14 19.97 -17.55
N TRP A 8 29.12 19.21 -18.65
CA TRP A 8 28.23 18.06 -18.83
C TRP A 8 28.71 16.85 -18.00
N SER A 9 30.02 16.56 -17.99
CA SER A 9 30.59 15.48 -17.19
C SER A 9 30.49 15.76 -15.68
N ALA A 10 30.69 17.01 -15.25
CA ALA A 10 30.50 17.40 -13.85
C ALA A 10 29.07 17.08 -13.38
N ARG A 11 28.03 17.38 -14.17
CA ARG A 11 26.63 17.06 -13.80
C ARG A 11 26.32 15.57 -13.72
N LEU A 12 27.05 14.73 -14.45
CA LEU A 12 26.84 13.28 -14.44
C LEU A 12 27.55 12.58 -13.27
N PHE A 13 28.60 13.19 -12.72
CA PHE A 13 29.47 12.57 -11.71
C PHE A 13 29.60 13.37 -10.41
N ASP A 14 28.98 14.56 -10.31
CA ASP A 14 28.90 15.33 -9.07
C ASP A 14 27.78 14.76 -8.20
N ILE A 15 28.11 13.66 -7.50
CA ILE A 15 27.27 13.10 -6.45
C ILE A 15 27.45 14.00 -5.22
N GLN A 16 26.81 15.15 -5.23
CA GLN A 16 26.65 15.94 -4.02
C GLN A 16 25.73 15.17 -3.06
N ALA A 17 26.00 15.27 -1.76
CA ALA A 17 25.08 14.72 -0.77
C ALA A 17 23.68 15.32 -1.00
N PHE A 18 22.61 14.52 -0.88
CA PHE A 18 21.23 14.97 -1.18
C PHE A 18 20.84 16.28 -0.48
N ASP A 19 21.41 16.55 0.69
CA ASP A 19 21.17 17.76 1.48
C ASP A 19 21.82 19.03 0.92
N GLN A 20 22.76 18.91 -0.02
CA GLN A 20 23.50 20.03 -0.63
C GLN A 20 22.89 20.52 -1.95
N ILE A 21 21.90 19.80 -2.48
CA ILE A 21 21.21 20.16 -3.72
C ILE A 21 19.97 20.97 -3.34
N GLU A 22 19.84 22.19 -3.87
CA GLU A 22 18.58 22.92 -3.74
C GLU A 22 17.45 22.09 -4.36
N PRO A 23 16.38 21.77 -3.60
CA PRO A 23 15.32 20.93 -4.12
C PRO A 23 14.64 21.62 -5.31
N ILE A 24 14.66 20.95 -6.45
CA ILE A 24 13.97 21.42 -7.65
C ILE A 24 12.48 21.48 -7.32
N LYS A 25 11.91 22.69 -7.35
CA LYS A 25 10.49 22.89 -7.08
C LYS A 25 9.70 22.47 -8.32
N PRO A 26 8.87 21.42 -8.25
CA PRO A 26 8.05 21.02 -9.38
C PRO A 26 6.99 22.09 -9.68
N SER A 27 6.75 22.36 -10.97
CA SER A 27 5.72 23.32 -11.39
C SER A 27 4.31 22.85 -11.00
N ILE A 28 4.07 21.54 -11.01
CA ILE A 28 2.80 20.89 -10.63
C ILE A 28 3.13 19.54 -9.97
N ILE A 29 2.37 19.17 -8.93
CA ILE A 29 2.42 17.87 -8.27
C ILE A 29 1.04 17.24 -8.34
N PHE A 30 0.94 16.01 -8.84
CA PHE A 30 -0.26 15.19 -8.69
C PHE A 30 -0.12 14.29 -7.47
N SER A 31 -1.02 14.42 -6.51
CA SER A 31 -1.00 13.65 -5.27
C SER A 31 -2.20 12.71 -5.23
N ASN A 32 -1.95 11.44 -4.92
CA ASN A 32 -3.01 10.45 -4.70
C ASN A 32 -3.69 10.66 -3.33
N ALA A 33 -4.49 11.72 -3.25
CA ALA A 33 -5.13 12.23 -2.06
C ALA A 33 -6.50 12.83 -2.44
N HIS A 34 -7.41 12.95 -1.47
CA HIS A 34 -8.68 13.62 -1.69
C HIS A 34 -9.19 14.29 -0.42
N PHE A 35 -9.69 15.52 -0.52
CA PHE A 35 -10.12 16.32 0.64
C PHE A 35 -11.27 15.69 1.46
N VAL A 36 -11.98 14.72 0.89
CA VAL A 36 -13.05 13.96 1.60
C VAL A 36 -12.47 12.88 2.50
N SER A 37 -11.36 12.24 2.09
CA SER A 37 -10.71 11.17 2.85
C SER A 37 -9.62 11.67 3.79
N ASP A 38 -8.98 12.78 3.42
CA ASP A 38 -7.77 13.26 4.08
C ASP A 38 -8.08 14.32 5.12
N ALA A 39 -7.29 14.35 6.19
CA ALA A 39 -7.38 15.39 7.20
C ALA A 39 -7.07 16.78 6.59
N PRO A 40 -7.76 17.85 7.04
CA PRO A 40 -7.54 19.18 6.52
C PRO A 40 -6.12 19.66 6.84
N ARG A 41 -5.38 20.04 5.81
CA ARG A 41 -4.03 20.59 5.94
C ARG A 41 -3.78 21.65 4.86
N PRO A 42 -2.87 22.61 5.09
CA PRO A 42 -2.43 23.53 4.05
C PRO A 42 -1.80 22.76 2.89
N ILE A 43 -2.24 23.05 1.67
CA ILE A 43 -1.73 22.44 0.43
C ILE A 43 -1.27 23.58 -0.48
N LEU A 44 -0.10 23.42 -1.09
CA LEU A 44 0.43 24.43 -2.00
C LEU A 44 -0.44 24.52 -3.26
N PRO A 45 -0.58 25.72 -3.88
CA PRO A 45 -1.42 25.90 -5.07
C PRO A 45 -1.03 25.02 -6.27
N ASN A 46 0.22 24.57 -6.33
CA ASN A 46 0.72 23.69 -7.39
C ASN A 46 0.47 22.19 -7.13
N VAL A 47 -0.20 21.82 -6.04
CA VAL A 47 -0.53 20.41 -5.73
C VAL A 47 -1.99 20.13 -6.09
N ILE A 48 -2.18 19.25 -7.07
CA ILE A 48 -3.48 18.76 -7.51
C ILE A 48 -3.73 17.40 -6.88
N GLN A 49 -4.77 17.33 -6.06
CA GLN A 49 -5.24 16.08 -5.47
C GLN A 49 -6.06 15.29 -6.48
N VAL A 50 -5.62 14.08 -6.80
CA VAL A 50 -6.34 13.14 -7.67
C VAL A 50 -6.56 11.90 -6.83
N GLY A 51 -7.77 11.71 -6.31
CA GLY A 51 -8.08 10.57 -5.45
C GLY A 51 -8.15 9.26 -6.25
N GLY A 52 -7.56 8.19 -5.70
CA GLY A 52 -7.74 6.85 -6.25
C GLY A 52 -7.04 6.61 -7.59
N ILE A 53 -5.92 7.29 -7.88
CA ILE A 53 -5.16 7.16 -9.15
C ILE A 53 -4.80 5.69 -9.44
N HIS A 54 -4.60 4.89 -8.39
CA HIS A 54 -4.22 3.49 -8.45
C HIS A 54 -5.41 2.52 -8.57
N LEU A 55 -6.64 3.01 -8.51
CA LEU A 55 -7.84 2.17 -8.52
C LEU A 55 -8.21 1.79 -9.95
N SER A 56 -8.55 0.51 -10.14
CA SER A 56 -9.19 -0.01 -11.36
C SER A 56 -10.66 -0.30 -11.09
N PRO A 57 -11.51 -0.37 -12.12
CA PRO A 57 -12.89 -0.83 -11.97
C PRO A 57 -12.94 -2.17 -11.21
N PRO A 58 -13.86 -2.33 -10.25
CA PRO A 58 -13.93 -3.56 -9.46
C PRO A 58 -14.28 -4.75 -10.36
N LYS A 59 -13.57 -5.85 -10.16
CA LYS A 59 -13.86 -7.13 -10.81
C LYS A 59 -14.93 -7.88 -10.01
N LYS A 60 -15.64 -8.81 -10.66
CA LYS A 60 -16.57 -9.72 -9.97
C LYS A 60 -15.79 -10.55 -8.94
N ILE A 61 -16.35 -10.69 -7.74
CA ILE A 61 -15.83 -11.57 -6.69
C ILE A 61 -16.08 -13.03 -7.12
N PRO A 62 -15.11 -13.95 -6.96
CA PRO A 62 -15.32 -15.39 -7.18
C PRO A 62 -16.51 -15.93 -6.38
N ASP A 63 -17.26 -16.87 -6.98
CA ASP A 63 -18.54 -17.30 -6.42
C ASP A 63 -18.39 -18.02 -5.06
N ASP A 64 -17.29 -18.75 -4.84
CA ASP A 64 -16.93 -19.40 -3.58
C ASP A 64 -16.67 -18.39 -2.44
N ILE A 65 -15.94 -17.31 -2.75
CA ILE A 65 -15.69 -16.23 -1.80
C ILE A 65 -16.96 -15.44 -1.52
N LEU A 66 -17.78 -15.21 -2.54
CA LEU A 66 -19.06 -14.53 -2.38
C LEU A 66 -20.00 -15.33 -1.47
N GLU A 67 -20.11 -16.64 -1.69
CA GLU A 67 -20.90 -17.54 -0.85
C GLU A 67 -20.38 -17.56 0.60
N PHE A 68 -19.06 -17.58 0.80
CA PHE A 68 -18.45 -17.47 2.13
C PHE A 68 -18.85 -16.16 2.83
N ILE A 69 -18.94 -15.06 2.09
CA ILE A 69 -19.31 -13.74 2.61
C ILE A 69 -20.80 -13.64 2.93
N GLU A 70 -21.65 -13.98 1.96
CA GLU A 70 -23.11 -13.83 2.06
C GLU A 70 -23.72 -14.74 3.11
N ASN A 71 -23.15 -15.92 3.33
CA ASN A 71 -23.62 -16.86 4.34
C ASN A 71 -23.13 -16.55 5.78
N SER A 72 -22.47 -15.41 6.01
CA SER A 72 -21.97 -15.05 7.34
C SER A 72 -23.05 -14.35 8.19
N PRO A 73 -23.51 -14.93 9.32
CA PRO A 73 -24.55 -14.32 10.14
C PRO A 73 -24.09 -13.08 10.91
N HIS A 74 -22.78 -12.95 11.15
CA HIS A 74 -22.19 -11.88 11.96
C HIS A 74 -21.36 -10.89 11.14
N GLY A 75 -21.32 -11.03 9.81
CA GLY A 75 -20.46 -10.27 8.91
C GLY A 75 -19.09 -10.92 8.70
N VAL A 76 -18.22 -10.24 7.95
CA VAL A 76 -16.91 -10.77 7.55
C VAL A 76 -15.79 -9.80 7.86
N ILE A 77 -14.66 -10.33 8.32
CA ILE A 77 -13.39 -9.62 8.46
C ILE A 77 -12.48 -10.08 7.33
N PHE A 78 -12.03 -9.17 6.48
CA PHE A 78 -10.96 -9.43 5.53
C PHE A 78 -9.63 -8.97 6.13
N PHE A 79 -8.69 -9.91 6.32
CA PHE A 79 -7.37 -9.63 6.89
C PHE A 79 -6.27 -9.83 5.85
N THR A 80 -5.44 -8.82 5.67
CA THR A 80 -4.28 -8.82 4.77
C THR A 80 -3.26 -7.79 5.24
N LEU A 81 -1.97 -8.02 4.96
CA LEU A 81 -0.88 -7.07 5.22
C LEU A 81 -0.38 -6.39 3.94
N GLY A 82 -1.19 -6.45 2.89
CA GLY A 82 -0.85 -5.93 1.57
C GLY A 82 -0.09 -6.95 0.72
N SER A 83 0.68 -6.44 -0.25
CA SER A 83 1.46 -7.26 -1.18
C SER A 83 2.90 -7.48 -0.75
N ILE A 84 3.42 -6.62 0.14
CA ILE A 84 4.84 -6.61 0.52
C ILE A 84 5.10 -7.63 1.64
N VAL A 85 4.22 -7.70 2.63
CA VAL A 85 4.37 -8.60 3.77
C VAL A 85 3.52 -9.83 3.54
N ALA A 86 4.17 -10.97 3.39
CA ALA A 86 3.50 -12.27 3.40
C ALA A 86 3.17 -12.65 4.85
N VAL A 87 1.93 -13.08 5.11
CA VAL A 87 1.54 -13.55 6.43
C VAL A 87 2.28 -14.84 6.77
N SER A 88 2.64 -15.63 5.77
CA SER A 88 3.40 -16.87 5.96
C SER A 88 4.86 -16.65 6.36
N SER A 89 5.45 -15.49 6.06
CA SER A 89 6.84 -15.17 6.44
C SER A 89 6.98 -14.62 7.86
N ILE A 90 5.87 -14.34 8.54
CA ILE A 90 5.85 -13.86 9.91
C ILE A 90 6.30 -15.01 10.85
N PRO A 91 7.09 -14.71 11.90
CA PRO A 91 7.41 -15.69 12.94
C PRO A 91 6.18 -16.43 13.45
N GLU A 92 6.29 -17.74 13.59
CA GLU A 92 5.18 -18.63 13.91
C GLU A 92 4.43 -18.22 15.19
N ASN A 93 5.14 -17.77 16.21
CA ASN A 93 4.52 -17.30 17.45
C ASN A 93 3.55 -16.12 17.21
N ILE A 94 3.97 -15.14 16.40
CA ILE A 94 3.16 -13.98 16.06
C ILE A 94 1.98 -14.38 15.17
N ARG A 95 2.22 -15.25 14.18
CA ARG A 95 1.16 -15.78 13.31
C ARG A 95 0.08 -16.52 14.14
N ASN A 96 0.50 -17.37 15.07
CA ASN A 96 -0.41 -18.15 15.91
C ASN A 96 -1.20 -17.24 16.87
N ASP A 97 -0.58 -16.18 17.41
CA ASP A 97 -1.28 -15.19 18.21
C ASP A 97 -2.34 -14.43 17.38
N ILE A 98 -2.03 -14.04 16.14
CA ILE A 98 -2.99 -13.41 15.23
C ILE A 98 -4.18 -14.36 14.96
N LEU A 99 -3.91 -15.61 14.58
CA LEU A 99 -4.95 -16.61 14.33
C LEU A 99 -5.82 -16.85 15.56
N LYS A 100 -5.20 -16.92 16.75
CA LYS A 100 -5.90 -17.10 18.02
C LYS A 100 -6.80 -15.93 18.38
N VAL A 101 -6.39 -14.68 18.09
CA VAL A 101 -7.23 -13.51 18.32
C VAL A 101 -8.38 -13.48 17.32
N LEU A 102 -8.10 -13.76 16.04
CA LEU A 102 -9.11 -13.79 14.99
C LEU A 102 -10.14 -14.91 15.20
N SER A 103 -9.77 -16.03 15.81
CA SER A 103 -10.72 -17.13 16.10
C SER A 103 -11.67 -16.84 17.27
N GLN A 104 -11.39 -15.81 18.07
CA GLN A 104 -12.25 -15.42 19.20
C GLN A 104 -13.43 -14.54 18.79
N VAL A 105 -13.42 -14.00 17.57
CA VAL A 105 -14.48 -13.11 17.09
C VAL A 105 -15.60 -13.93 16.42
N PRO A 106 -16.87 -13.49 16.50
CA PRO A 106 -18.00 -14.22 15.90
C PRO A 106 -18.09 -14.07 14.37
N GLN A 107 -17.33 -13.15 13.77
CA GLN A 107 -17.30 -12.94 12.32
C GLN A 107 -16.53 -14.04 11.60
N ARG A 108 -16.93 -14.35 10.37
CA ARG A 108 -16.07 -15.14 9.47
C ARG A 108 -14.85 -14.32 9.07
N VAL A 109 -13.69 -14.95 9.07
CA VAL A 109 -12.42 -14.28 8.73
C VAL A 109 -11.90 -14.80 7.40
N LEU A 110 -11.76 -13.90 6.43
CA LEU A 110 -11.08 -14.16 5.17
C LEU A 110 -9.65 -13.65 5.28
N LEU A 111 -8.70 -14.56 5.50
CA LEU A 111 -7.29 -14.25 5.64
C LEU A 111 -6.55 -14.50 4.32
N LYS A 112 -5.90 -13.48 3.76
CA LYS A 112 -4.93 -13.68 2.69
C LYS A 112 -3.69 -14.37 3.27
N TYR A 113 -3.38 -15.55 2.78
CA TYR A 113 -2.22 -16.34 3.20
C TYR A 113 -1.51 -16.90 1.97
N GLU A 114 -0.19 -16.76 1.92
CA GLU A 114 0.60 -17.00 0.71
C GLU A 114 1.05 -18.46 0.53
N ASP A 115 1.01 -19.28 1.58
CA ASP A 115 1.43 -20.70 1.57
C ASP A 115 0.27 -21.64 1.89
N GLU A 116 0.54 -22.95 2.01
CA GLU A 116 -0.46 -23.90 2.53
C GLU A 116 -0.52 -23.83 4.06
N MET A 117 -1.72 -23.64 4.60
CA MET A 117 -1.96 -23.82 6.03
C MET A 117 -2.15 -25.30 6.32
N ILE A 118 -1.21 -25.87 7.09
CA ILE A 118 -1.23 -27.28 7.50
C ILE A 118 -2.39 -27.52 8.49
N ASP A 119 -2.66 -26.58 9.39
CA ASP A 119 -3.75 -26.65 10.37
C ASP A 119 -4.68 -25.43 10.24
N LYS A 120 -5.73 -25.57 9.43
CA LYS A 120 -6.77 -24.53 9.32
C LYS A 120 -7.65 -24.57 10.58
N PRO A 121 -7.71 -23.47 11.35
CA PRO A 121 -8.57 -23.39 12.53
C PRO A 121 -10.06 -23.32 12.19
#